data_AF-A0A4U0RXE7-F1
#
_entry.id   AF-A0A4U0RXE7-F1
#
_cell.length_a   1.000
_cell.length_b   1.000
_cell.length_c   1.000
_cell.angle_alpha   90.00
_cell.angle_beta   90.00
_cell.angle_gamma   90.00
#
_symmetry.space_group_name_H-M   'P 1'
#
loop_
_entity.id
_entity.type
_entity.pdbx_description
1 polymer ?
#
loop_
_entity_poly.entity_id
_entity_poly.type
_entity_poly.pdbx_seq_one_letter_code
_entity_poly.pdbx_strand_id
1 'polypeptide(L)'
;MNVPFEENELEAVTAAAHAAGVSARQYIRDAALSRALAKQTAFLDAALEAYAYSKGAFAEVCPEDAAMNAEFRRAEEEAARRLAEMDSQAHGTAA
;
A
#
# COMPACT_ATOMS: atom_id res chain seq x y z
N MET A 1 12.83 -2.67 -23.54
CA MET A 1 12.93 -4.09 -23.13
C MET A 1 12.22 -4.90 -24.21
N ASN A 2 12.91 -5.85 -24.85
CA ASN A 2 12.31 -6.70 -25.89
C ASN A 2 12.10 -8.09 -25.27
N VAL A 3 10.84 -8.47 -25.05
CA VAL A 3 10.49 -9.79 -24.51
C VAL A 3 10.13 -10.66 -25.71
N PRO A 4 10.81 -11.80 -25.93
CA PRO A 4 10.44 -12.71 -27.00
C PRO A 4 9.08 -13.32 -26.66
N PHE A 5 8.20 -13.39 -27.66
CA PHE A 5 6.93 -14.10 -27.61
C PHE A 5 7.01 -15.25 -28.60
N GLU A 6 6.49 -16.40 -28.20
CA GLU A 6 6.15 -17.44 -29.17
C GLU A 6 4.94 -16.97 -30.01
N GLU A 7 4.81 -17.48 -31.23
CA GLU A 7 3.82 -16.98 -32.21
C GLU A 7 2.38 -17.10 -31.69
N ASN A 8 2.07 -18.19 -31.00
CA ASN A 8 0.78 -18.45 -30.34
C ASN A 8 0.50 -17.51 -29.16
N GLU A 9 1.53 -17.05 -28.45
CA GLU A 9 1.38 -16.12 -27.32
C GLU A 9 1.03 -14.71 -27.82
N LEU A 10 1.66 -14.27 -28.91
CA LEU A 10 1.39 -12.97 -29.50
C LEU A 10 -0.03 -12.90 -30.09
N GLU A 11 -0.51 -13.99 -30.70
CA GLU A 11 -1.90 -14.09 -31.17
C GLU A 11 -2.91 -13.96 -30.02
N ALA A 12 -2.69 -14.69 -28.93
CA ALA A 12 -3.55 -14.64 -27.75
C ALA A 12 -3.58 -13.24 -27.12
N VAL A 13 -2.42 -12.58 -27.01
CA VAL A 13 -2.31 -11.21 -26.50
C VAL A 13 -3.01 -10.22 -27.43
N THR A 14 -2.89 -10.38 -28.74
CA THR A 14 -3.53 -9.49 -29.72
C THR A 14 -5.05 -9.63 -29.69
N ALA A 15 -5.56 -10.86 -29.59
CA ALA A 15 -6.99 -11.12 -29.44
C ALA A 15 -7.56 -10.50 -28.15
N ALA A 16 -6.84 -10.65 -27.03
CA ALA A 16 -7.24 -10.06 -25.75
C ALA A 16 -7.19 -8.52 -25.78
N ALA A 17 -6.17 -7.93 -26.41
CA ALA A 17 -6.05 -6.49 -26.58
C ALA A 17 -7.20 -5.93 -27.45
N HIS A 18 -7.54 -6.62 -28.53
CA HIS A 18 -8.67 -6.26 -29.38
C HIS A 18 -10.00 -6.32 -28.61
N ALA A 19 -10.23 -7.38 -27.82
CA ALA A 19 -11.42 -7.49 -26.97
C ALA A 19 -11.50 -6.37 -25.92
N ALA A 20 -10.36 -5.89 -25.43
CA ALA A 20 -10.26 -4.76 -24.51
C ALA A 20 -10.26 -3.37 -25.21
N GLY A 21 -10.31 -3.33 -26.55
CA GLY A 21 -10.33 -2.08 -27.32
C GLY A 21 -9.02 -1.28 -27.27
N VAL A 22 -7.90 -1.92 -26.97
CA VAL A 22 -6.58 -1.28 -26.82
C VAL A 22 -5.55 -1.91 -27.74
N SER A 23 -4.43 -1.22 -27.98
CA SER A 23 -3.31 -1.81 -28.71
C SER A 23 -2.65 -2.94 -27.92
N ALA A 24 -2.10 -3.95 -28.59
CA ALA A 24 -1.37 -5.05 -27.95
C ALA A 24 -0.24 -4.55 -27.02
N ARG A 25 0.48 -3.50 -27.43
CA ARG A 25 1.52 -2.87 -26.61
C ARG A 25 0.96 -2.26 -25.32
N GLN A 26 -0.19 -1.57 -25.42
CA GLN A 26 -0.84 -0.97 -24.26
C GLN A 26 -1.37 -2.05 -23.31
N TYR A 27 -1.99 -3.10 -23.87
CA TYR A 27 -2.46 -4.25 -23.10
C TYR A 27 -1.33 -4.92 -22.30
N ILE A 28 -0.18 -5.19 -22.93
CA ILE A 28 0.99 -5.77 -22.26
C ILE A 28 1.49 -4.85 -21.15
N ARG A 29 1.59 -3.54 -21.41
CA ARG A 29 2.04 -2.55 -20.44
C ARG A 29 1.12 -2.54 -19.20
N ASP A 30 -0.19 -2.51 -19.41
CA ASP A 30 -1.16 -2.41 -18.33
C ASP A 30 -1.22 -3.70 -17.53
N ALA A 31 -1.13 -4.87 -18.19
CA ALA A 31 -1.05 -6.17 -17.52
C ALA A 31 0.23 -6.30 -16.67
N ALA A 32 1.38 -5.86 -17.20
CA ALA A 32 2.65 -5.86 -16.47
C ALA A 32 2.60 -4.92 -15.25
N LEU A 33 2.05 -3.71 -15.42
CA LEU A 33 1.90 -2.75 -14.34
C LEU A 33 0.94 -3.25 -13.26
N SER A 34 -0.22 -3.78 -13.66
CA SER A 34 -1.20 -4.37 -12.77
C SER A 34 -0.57 -5.49 -11.93
N ARG A 35 0.20 -6.39 -12.56
CA ARG A 35 0.87 -7.48 -11.85
C ARG A 35 2.00 -7.02 -10.93
N ALA A 36 2.71 -5.96 -11.29
CA ALA A 36 3.73 -5.36 -10.43
C ALA A 36 3.09 -4.73 -9.17
N LEU A 37 1.96 -4.04 -9.33
CA LEU A 37 1.22 -3.40 -8.24
C LEU A 37 0.40 -4.39 -7.41
N ALA A 38 -0.06 -5.50 -7.99
CA ALA A 38 -0.85 -6.51 -7.31
C ALA A 38 -0.15 -7.09 -6.06
N LYS A 39 1.18 -7.20 -6.07
CA LYS A 39 1.95 -7.62 -4.89
C LYS A 39 1.89 -6.59 -3.77
N GLN A 40 1.89 -5.30 -4.10
CA GLN A 40 1.79 -4.22 -3.11
C GLN A 40 0.39 -4.21 -2.49
N THR A 41 -0.66 -4.37 -3.31
CA THR A 41 -2.04 -4.45 -2.82
C THR A 41 -2.26 -5.68 -1.95
N ALA A 42 -1.83 -6.87 -2.40
CA ALA A 42 -1.97 -8.09 -1.61
C ALA A 42 -1.21 -8.03 -0.28
N PHE A 43 -0.04 -7.40 -0.25
CA PHE A 43 0.70 -7.19 0.99
C PHE A 43 -0.03 -6.23 1.94
N LEU A 44 -0.57 -5.13 1.41
CA LEU A 44 -1.33 -4.16 2.19
C LEU A 44 -2.62 -4.79 2.74
N ASP A 45 -3.34 -5.55 1.94
CA ASP A 45 -4.55 -6.25 2.34
C ASP A 45 -4.26 -7.27 3.44
N ALA A 46 -3.20 -8.09 3.26
CA ALA A 46 -2.76 -9.03 4.29
C ALA A 46 -2.32 -8.33 5.59
N ALA A 47 -1.68 -7.17 5.50
CA ALA A 47 -1.30 -6.37 6.67
C ALA A 47 -2.54 -5.80 7.38
N LEU A 48 -3.54 -5.34 6.63
CA LEU A 48 -4.81 -4.85 7.18
C LEU A 48 -5.63 -5.97 7.82
N GLU A 49 -5.65 -7.16 7.22
CA GLU A 49 -6.28 -8.35 7.81
C GLU A 49 -5.59 -8.77 9.11
N ALA A 50 -4.25 -8.80 9.12
CA ALA A 50 -3.48 -9.09 10.33
C ALA A 50 -3.72 -8.05 11.43
N TYR A 51 -3.81 -6.76 11.07
CA TYR A 51 -4.18 -5.69 12.00
C TYR A 51 -5.61 -5.87 12.53
N ALA A 52 -6.58 -6.19 11.69
CA ALA A 52 -7.97 -6.42 12.11
C ALA A 52 -8.09 -7.62 13.07
N TYR A 53 -7.40 -8.72 12.75
CA TYR A 53 -7.36 -9.92 13.59
C TYR A 53 -6.73 -9.62 14.96
N SER A 54 -5.55 -9.00 14.96
CA SER A 54 -4.86 -8.63 16.19
C SER A 54 -5.66 -7.61 17.01
N LYS A 55 -6.27 -6.61 16.38
CA LYS A 55 -7.16 -5.65 17.05
C LYS A 55 -8.35 -6.35 17.72
N GLY A 56 -8.97 -7.32 17.05
CA GLY A 56 -10.05 -8.13 17.63
C GLY A 56 -9.58 -8.90 18.87
N ALA A 57 -8.44 -9.59 18.76
CA ALA A 57 -7.85 -10.33 19.87
C ALA A 57 -7.46 -9.43 21.06
N PHE A 58 -6.88 -8.25 20.81
CA PHE A 58 -6.56 -7.29 21.87
C PHE A 58 -7.80 -6.68 22.51
N ALA A 59 -8.87 -6.44 21.75
CA ALA A 59 -10.13 -5.95 22.31
C ALA A 59 -10.81 -6.97 23.24
N GLU A 60 -10.61 -8.27 23.01
CA GLU A 60 -11.11 -9.34 23.90
C GLU A 60 -10.27 -9.47 25.19
N VAL A 61 -8.96 -9.26 25.11
CA VAL A 61 -8.03 -9.43 26.25
C VAL A 61 -7.95 -8.17 27.12
N CYS A 62 -8.01 -6.98 26.49
CA CYS A 62 -7.95 -5.68 27.15
C CYS A 62 -9.14 -4.81 26.70
N PRO A 63 -10.37 -5.12 27.14
CA PRO A 63 -11.57 -4.37 26.75
C PRO A 63 -11.52 -2.90 27.19
N GLU A 64 -10.68 -2.57 28.17
CA GLU A 64 -10.48 -1.23 28.72
C GLU A 64 -9.60 -0.35 27.81
N ASP A 65 -8.75 -0.95 26.96
CA ASP A 65 -7.97 -0.22 25.94
C ASP A 65 -8.83 0.22 24.74
N ALA A 66 -10.00 -0.41 24.54
CA ALA A 66 -10.97 0.01 23.53
C ALA A 66 -11.64 1.34 23.90
N ALA A 67 -11.70 1.68 25.19
CA ALA A 67 -12.03 3.02 25.64
C ALA A 67 -10.82 3.91 25.38
N MET A 68 -10.71 4.38 24.14
CA MET A 68 -9.77 5.37 23.62
C MET A 68 -9.31 6.33 24.72
N ASN A 69 -8.23 5.95 25.41
CA ASN A 69 -7.81 6.59 26.64
C ASN A 69 -7.34 7.98 26.25
N ALA A 70 -8.13 9.00 26.57
CA ALA A 70 -7.88 10.38 26.15
C ALA A 70 -6.48 10.87 26.55
N GLU A 71 -5.90 10.25 27.58
CA GLU A 71 -4.52 10.44 27.99
C GLU A 71 -3.50 9.92 26.98
N PHE A 72 -3.68 8.73 26.39
CA PHE A 72 -2.77 8.21 25.36
C PHE A 72 -2.80 9.05 24.09
N ARG A 73 -3.99 9.50 23.64
CA ARG A 73 -4.10 10.42 22.49
C ARG A 73 -3.42 11.76 22.77
N ARG A 74 -3.59 12.32 23.98
CA ARG A 74 -2.88 13.55 24.37
C ARG A 74 -1.36 13.34 24.40
N ALA A 75 -0.89 12.20 24.91
CA ALA A 75 0.53 11.87 24.95
C ALA A 75 1.12 11.70 23.54
N GLU A 76 0.40 11.06 22.61
CA GLU A 76 0.79 10.95 21.20
C GLU A 76 0.86 12.32 20.52
N GLU A 77 -0.15 13.17 20.70
CA GLU A 77 -0.16 14.54 20.15
C GLU A 77 1.01 15.38 20.69
N GLU A 78 1.33 15.24 21.98
CA GLU A 78 2.47 15.92 22.58
C GLU A 78 3.82 15.40 22.06
N ALA A 79 3.96 14.09 21.89
CA ALA A 79 5.15 13.48 21.29
C ALA A 79 5.34 13.94 19.83
N ALA A 80 4.26 14.00 19.05
CA ALA A 80 4.28 14.49 17.67
C ALA A 80 4.72 15.96 17.58
N ARG A 81 4.22 16.83 18.49
CA ARG A 81 4.67 18.22 18.58
C ARG A 81 6.17 18.33 18.89
N ARG A 82 6.66 17.57 19.88
CA ARG A 82 8.09 17.56 20.23
C ARG A 82 8.97 17.08 19.08
N LEU A 83 8.54 16.06 18.35
CA LEU A 83 9.27 15.59 17.16
C LEU A 83 9.32 16.66 16.06
N ALA A 84 8.22 17.34 15.79
CA ALA A 84 8.19 18.44 14.80
C ALA A 84 9.08 19.63 15.23
N GLU A 85 9.11 19.96 16.52
CA GLU A 85 10.01 20.98 17.06
C GLU A 85 11.48 20.57 16.91
N MET A 86 11.83 19.32 17.22
CA MET A 86 13.18 18.79 17.03
C MET A 86 13.60 18.78 15.56
N ASP A 87 12.71 18.42 14.65
CA ASP A 87 12.95 18.45 13.20
C ASP A 87 13.17 19.89 12.70
N SER A 88 12.36 20.82 13.20
CA SER A 88 12.50 22.25 12.88
C SER A 88 13.80 22.86 13.42
N GLN A 89 14.30 22.39 14.57
CA GLN A 89 15.58 22.81 15.14
C GLN A 89 16.77 22.16 14.41
N ALA A 90 16.64 20.91 13.98
CA ALA A 90 17.67 20.20 13.20
C ALA A 90 17.84 20.77 11.78
N HIS A 91 16.77 21.27 11.18
CA HIS A 91 16.78 21.89 9.84
C HIS A 91 16.82 23.43 9.86
N GLY A 92 16.77 24.05 11.04
CA GLY A 92 16.66 25.50 11.28
C GLY A 92 17.98 26.28 11.44
N THR A 93 19.11 25.73 11.01
CA THR A 93 20.39 26.48 10.87
C THR A 93 20.97 26.29 9.47
N ALA A 94 20.20 26.63 8.45
CA ALA A 94 20.69 26.87 7.10
C ALA A 94 19.95 28.08 6.50
N ALA A 95 20.22 29.24 7.07
CA ALA A 95 19.93 30.54 6.48
C ALA A 95 21.14 31.45 6.69
#